data_AF-A0A0C3KH49-F1
#
_entry.id   AF-A0A0C3KH49-F1
#
_cell.length_a   1.000
_cell.length_b   1.000
_cell.length_c   1.000
_cell.angle_alpha   90.00
_cell.angle_beta   90.00
_cell.angle_gamma   90.00
#
_symmetry.space_group_name_H-M   'P 1'
#
loop_
_entity.id
_entity.type
_entity.pdbx_description
1 polymer ?
#
loop_
_entity_poly.entity_id
_entity_poly.type
_entity_poly.pdbx_seq_one_letter_code
_entity_poly.pdbx_strand_id
1 'polypeptide(L)'
;TGDLFLMLVDMKASLVKYELSNQTHQLQALQDILSSKDFELGLHNCLLACLLSPNLTAYVTDTQRHIMDFIFEHLDVFKIPAGVFDDVELRGSLGRIVTKLLATIRSQLKSQLTISIAKKTCIINVSKVLACSSSGMEVDAAHWNRMAFLRRCLHLFLIGTSDHKVATLDICFTPRLIPNLKSDMHKKLEQELHINISDMEWTLFKDNANEDDTSEGNDNWEPLTEPSIDLDLRDPSLGLDDSVAVDADTDDTPDLENPGSDADELDEMDLGFRLVSGKAAHCNGNKFWNYVDYMLNLLHESVRKDAASKEDFEKTISR
;
A
#
# COMPACT_ATOMS: atom_id res chain seq x y z
N THR A 1 52.77 -7.45 -48.51
CA THR A 1 51.94 -6.44 -47.80
C THR A 1 50.53 -6.92 -47.46
N GLY A 2 49.96 -7.94 -48.12
CA GLY A 2 48.62 -8.46 -47.77
C GLY A 2 48.49 -9.16 -46.41
N ASP A 3 49.59 -9.67 -45.85
CA ASP A 3 49.59 -10.46 -44.61
C ASP A 3 49.34 -9.63 -43.34
N LEU A 4 49.95 -8.43 -43.28
CA LEU A 4 49.73 -7.48 -42.17
C LEU A 4 48.28 -6.96 -42.15
N PHE A 5 47.69 -6.74 -43.32
CA PHE A 5 46.32 -6.28 -43.44
C PHE A 5 45.32 -7.33 -42.92
N LEU A 6 45.52 -8.61 -43.27
CA LEU A 6 44.67 -9.71 -42.79
C LEU A 6 44.81 -9.90 -41.27
N MET A 7 46.01 -9.78 -40.71
CA MET A 7 46.23 -9.86 -39.27
C MET A 7 45.51 -8.74 -38.50
N LEU A 8 45.53 -7.51 -39.01
CA LEU A 8 44.81 -6.39 -38.40
C LEU A 8 43.29 -6.57 -38.46
N VAL A 9 42.77 -7.14 -39.55
CA VAL A 9 41.34 -7.48 -39.69
C VAL A 9 40.94 -8.56 -38.68
N ASP A 10 41.75 -9.61 -38.53
CA ASP A 10 41.48 -10.72 -37.60
C ASP A 10 41.56 -10.27 -36.13
N MET A 11 42.53 -9.42 -35.79
CA MET A 11 42.62 -8.78 -34.47
C MET A 11 41.39 -7.92 -34.19
N LYS A 12 40.93 -7.10 -35.15
CA LYS A 12 39.73 -6.27 -34.97
C LYS A 12 38.48 -7.14 -34.82
N ALA A 13 38.32 -8.19 -35.62
CA ALA A 13 37.20 -9.12 -35.50
C ALA A 13 37.19 -9.83 -34.14
N SER A 14 38.35 -10.26 -33.65
CA SER A 14 38.52 -10.88 -32.34
C SER A 14 38.20 -9.91 -31.19
N LEU A 15 38.63 -8.65 -31.29
CA LEU A 15 38.32 -7.61 -30.30
C LEU A 15 36.82 -7.31 -30.24
N VAL A 16 36.16 -7.15 -31.40
CA VAL A 16 34.71 -6.94 -31.47
C VAL A 16 33.96 -8.12 -30.87
N LYS A 17 34.38 -9.36 -31.16
CA LYS A 17 33.77 -10.57 -30.60
C LYS A 17 33.96 -10.65 -29.07
N TYR A 18 35.16 -10.30 -28.59
CA TYR A 18 35.45 -10.25 -27.15
C TYR A 18 34.59 -9.20 -26.43
N GLU A 19 34.48 -8.00 -27.00
CA GLU A 19 33.67 -6.90 -26.46
C GLU A 19 32.18 -7.29 -26.39
N LEU A 20 31.65 -7.89 -27.46
CA LEU A 20 30.28 -8.40 -27.48
C LEU A 20 30.07 -9.49 -26.41
N SER A 21 30.99 -10.45 -26.31
CA SER A 21 30.90 -11.51 -25.29
C SER A 21 30.91 -10.91 -23.88
N ASN A 22 31.77 -9.93 -23.63
CA ASN A 22 31.87 -9.28 -22.33
C ASN A 22 30.59 -8.49 -21.99
N GLN A 23 30.00 -7.77 -22.95
CA GLN A 23 28.71 -7.10 -22.78
C GLN A 23 27.60 -8.10 -22.45
N THR A 24 27.51 -9.23 -23.17
CA THR A 24 26.53 -10.29 -22.89
C THR A 24 26.70 -10.85 -21.48
N HIS A 25 27.94 -11.09 -21.02
CA HIS A 25 28.19 -11.56 -19.66
C HIS A 25 27.76 -10.53 -18.59
N GLN A 26 27.98 -9.24 -18.84
CA GLN A 26 27.55 -8.18 -17.94
C GLN A 26 26.03 -8.09 -17.85
N LEU A 27 25.32 -8.11 -18.99
CA LEU A 27 23.86 -8.10 -19.03
C LEU A 27 23.27 -9.34 -18.33
N GLN A 28 23.86 -10.53 -18.54
CA GLN A 28 23.43 -11.74 -17.86
C GLN A 28 23.59 -11.62 -16.33
N ALA A 29 24.72 -11.10 -15.86
CA ALA A 29 24.94 -10.91 -14.42
C ALA A 29 23.92 -9.94 -13.81
N LEU A 30 23.54 -8.87 -14.53
CA LEU A 30 22.48 -7.95 -14.10
C LEU A 30 21.11 -8.63 -14.07
N GLN A 31 20.79 -9.43 -15.09
CA GLN A 31 19.55 -10.21 -15.13
C GLN A 31 19.48 -11.23 -13.98
N ASP A 32 20.59 -11.86 -13.63
CA ASP A 32 20.67 -12.81 -12.51
C ASP A 32 20.42 -12.10 -11.17
N ILE A 33 20.94 -10.87 -10.99
CA ILE A 33 20.65 -10.04 -9.81
C ILE A 33 19.15 -9.73 -9.73
N LEU A 34 18.53 -9.26 -10.82
CA LEU A 34 17.10 -8.93 -10.85
C LEU A 34 16.21 -10.16 -10.59
N SER A 35 16.68 -11.34 -10.97
CA SER A 35 15.94 -12.60 -10.80
C SER A 35 16.18 -13.25 -9.43
N SER A 36 17.05 -12.69 -8.60
CA SER A 36 17.37 -13.24 -7.29
C SER A 36 16.25 -12.99 -6.28
N LYS A 37 15.98 -13.99 -5.42
CA LYS A 37 14.97 -13.86 -4.36
C LYS A 37 15.33 -12.78 -3.34
N ASP A 38 16.61 -12.61 -3.05
CA ASP A 38 17.08 -11.61 -2.11
C ASP A 38 16.83 -10.18 -2.63
N PHE A 39 17.01 -9.97 -3.94
CA PHE A 39 16.64 -8.72 -4.59
C PHE A 39 15.12 -8.50 -4.55
N GLU A 40 14.33 -9.51 -4.93
CA GLU A 40 12.86 -9.40 -4.92
C GLU A 40 12.32 -9.07 -3.52
N LEU A 41 12.87 -9.69 -2.47
CA LEU A 41 12.52 -9.41 -1.08
C LEU A 41 12.95 -8.00 -0.64
N GLY A 42 14.17 -7.58 -0.99
CA GLY A 42 14.65 -6.24 -0.68
C GLY A 42 13.79 -5.16 -1.35
N LEU A 43 13.47 -5.36 -2.63
CA LEU A 43 12.60 -4.48 -3.40
C LEU A 43 11.18 -4.46 -2.83
N HIS A 44 10.62 -5.61 -2.43
CA HIS A 44 9.31 -5.69 -1.77
C HIS A 44 9.25 -4.78 -0.53
N ASN A 45 10.27 -4.84 0.34
CA ASN A 45 10.31 -4.03 1.55
C ASN A 45 10.35 -2.52 1.25
N CYS A 46 11.19 -2.11 0.30
CA CYS A 46 11.24 -0.72 -0.13
C CYS A 46 9.92 -0.25 -0.73
N LEU A 47 9.28 -1.08 -1.57
CA LEU A 47 7.98 -0.76 -2.17
C LEU A 47 6.85 -0.71 -1.13
N LEU A 48 6.87 -1.56 -0.11
CA LEU A 48 5.93 -1.49 1.00
C LEU A 48 6.06 -0.16 1.74
N ALA A 49 7.29 0.27 2.04
CA ALA A 49 7.54 1.57 2.64
C ALA A 49 7.03 2.72 1.74
N CYS A 50 7.29 2.66 0.42
CA CYS A 50 6.73 3.62 -0.53
C CYS A 50 5.20 3.67 -0.50
N LEU A 51 4.53 2.52 -0.43
CA LEU A 51 3.07 2.43 -0.40
C LEU A 51 2.44 2.88 0.93
N LEU A 52 3.22 2.89 2.01
CA LEU A 52 2.79 3.41 3.31
C LEU A 52 3.22 4.86 3.57
N SER A 53 3.99 5.44 2.65
CA SER A 53 4.41 6.84 2.73
C SER A 53 3.21 7.80 2.74
N PRO A 54 3.20 8.82 3.60
CA PRO A 54 2.13 9.83 3.63
C PRO A 54 2.04 10.61 2.31
N ASN A 55 3.16 10.77 1.60
CA ASN A 55 3.24 11.54 0.36
C ASN A 55 2.73 10.78 -0.88
N LEU A 56 2.29 9.52 -0.72
CA LEU A 56 1.78 8.75 -1.84
C LEU A 56 0.40 9.29 -2.28
N THR A 57 0.35 9.73 -3.54
CA THR A 57 -0.82 10.35 -4.15
C THR A 57 -1.82 9.38 -4.77
N ALA A 58 -1.38 8.17 -5.15
CA ALA A 58 -2.23 7.13 -5.74
C ALA A 58 -1.65 5.72 -5.55
N TYR A 59 -2.53 4.72 -5.46
CA TYR A 59 -2.25 3.29 -5.36
C TYR A 59 -2.48 2.50 -6.65
N VAL A 60 -3.25 3.05 -7.60
CA VAL A 60 -3.53 2.39 -8.89
C VAL A 60 -3.01 3.23 -10.05
N THR A 61 -3.53 4.45 -10.18
CA THR A 61 -3.29 5.27 -11.37
C THR A 61 -1.88 5.85 -11.36
N ASP A 62 -1.10 5.61 -12.42
CA ASP A 62 0.29 6.05 -12.60
C ASP A 62 1.29 5.62 -11.50
N THR A 63 0.87 4.78 -10.53
CA THR A 63 1.72 4.37 -9.41
C THR A 63 2.99 3.66 -9.86
N GLN A 64 2.90 2.75 -10.83
CA GLN A 64 4.08 2.06 -11.36
C GLN A 64 5.07 3.05 -11.97
N ARG A 65 4.58 4.00 -12.78
CA ARG A 65 5.43 4.98 -13.46
C ARG A 65 6.15 5.86 -12.45
N HIS A 66 5.41 6.46 -11.51
CA HIS A 66 6.01 7.31 -10.48
C HIS A 66 7.01 6.55 -9.60
N ILE A 67 6.74 5.27 -9.30
CA ILE A 67 7.68 4.43 -8.55
C ILE A 67 8.92 4.13 -9.40
N MET A 68 8.79 3.83 -10.69
CA MET A 68 9.94 3.62 -11.56
C MET A 68 10.81 4.88 -11.69
N ASP A 69 10.18 6.05 -11.79
CA ASP A 69 10.87 7.34 -11.82
C ASP A 69 11.60 7.58 -10.48
N PHE A 70 10.94 7.33 -9.35
CA PHE A 70 11.54 7.45 -8.01
C PHE A 70 12.69 6.45 -7.79
N ILE A 71 12.56 5.22 -8.26
CA ILE A 71 13.62 4.21 -8.21
C ILE A 71 14.85 4.69 -9.00
N PHE A 72 14.63 5.24 -10.20
CA PHE A 72 15.71 5.75 -11.04
C PHE A 72 16.49 6.88 -10.36
N GLU A 73 15.80 7.75 -9.61
CA GLU A 73 16.42 8.85 -8.86
C GLU A 73 17.18 8.36 -7.60
N HIS A 74 16.84 7.18 -7.08
CA HIS A 74 17.33 6.66 -5.79
C HIS A 74 17.85 5.22 -5.87
N LEU A 75 18.67 4.92 -6.89
CA LEU A 75 19.18 3.57 -7.15
C LEU A 75 19.85 2.89 -5.95
N ASP A 76 20.54 3.66 -5.12
CA ASP A 76 21.25 3.20 -3.93
C ASP A 76 20.30 2.67 -2.85
N VAL A 77 19.15 3.34 -2.65
CA VAL A 77 18.12 2.93 -1.69
C VAL A 77 17.54 1.57 -2.08
N PHE A 78 17.29 1.37 -3.38
CA PHE A 78 16.74 0.13 -3.92
C PHE A 78 17.80 -0.92 -4.26
N LYS A 79 19.09 -0.59 -4.08
CA LYS A 79 20.25 -1.43 -4.44
C LYS A 79 20.21 -1.92 -5.89
N ILE A 80 19.78 -1.06 -6.81
CA ILE A 80 19.69 -1.37 -8.24
C ILE A 80 20.97 -0.91 -8.94
N PRO A 81 21.68 -1.81 -9.66
CA PRO A 81 22.83 -1.41 -10.46
C PRO A 81 22.42 -0.44 -11.59
N ALA A 82 23.19 0.63 -11.78
CA ALA A 82 22.88 1.66 -12.79
C ALA A 82 22.72 1.09 -14.22
N GLY A 83 23.51 0.07 -14.56
CA GLY A 83 23.45 -0.60 -15.87
C GLY A 83 22.10 -1.24 -16.20
N VAL A 84 21.20 -1.43 -15.22
CA VAL A 84 19.83 -1.91 -15.46
C VAL A 84 19.00 -0.90 -16.27
N PHE A 85 19.27 0.40 -16.11
CA PHE A 85 18.52 1.46 -16.82
C PHE A 85 19.11 1.81 -18.18
N ASP A 86 20.36 1.43 -18.44
CA ASP A 86 21.03 1.61 -19.72
C ASP A 86 20.52 0.62 -20.78
N ASP A 87 20.01 -0.53 -20.35
CA ASP A 87 19.41 -1.56 -21.21
C ASP A 87 17.87 -1.56 -21.14
N VAL A 88 17.22 -1.52 -22.31
CA VAL A 88 15.76 -1.42 -22.39
C VAL A 88 15.06 -2.70 -21.91
N GLU A 89 15.67 -3.87 -22.13
CA GLU A 89 15.10 -5.15 -21.72
C GLU A 89 15.19 -5.35 -20.21
N LEU A 90 16.34 -5.03 -19.61
CA LEU A 90 16.54 -5.07 -18.16
C LEU A 90 15.62 -4.07 -17.45
N ARG A 91 15.49 -2.84 -17.96
CA ARG A 91 14.54 -1.86 -17.44
C ARG A 91 13.10 -2.37 -17.53
N GLY A 92 12.73 -3.01 -18.64
CA GLY A 92 11.43 -3.65 -18.80
C GLY A 92 11.21 -4.82 -17.83
N SER A 93 12.26 -5.60 -17.56
CA SER A 93 12.28 -6.70 -16.59
C SER A 93 12.03 -6.19 -15.17
N LEU A 94 12.76 -5.15 -14.75
CA LEU A 94 12.55 -4.48 -13.47
C LEU A 94 11.12 -3.93 -13.37
N GLY A 95 10.63 -3.26 -14.41
CA GLY A 95 9.25 -2.74 -14.44
C GLY A 95 8.19 -3.82 -14.21
N ARG A 96 8.36 -5.02 -14.79
CA ARG A 96 7.47 -6.17 -14.54
C ARG A 96 7.55 -6.67 -13.09
N ILE A 97 8.75 -6.75 -12.52
CA ILE A 97 8.95 -7.13 -11.12
C ILE A 97 8.24 -6.13 -10.20
N VAL A 98 8.42 -4.83 -10.42
CA VAL A 98 7.76 -3.76 -9.64
C VAL A 98 6.24 -3.91 -9.72
N THR A 99 5.64 -4.07 -10.90
CA THR A 99 4.19 -4.25 -11.04
C THR A 99 3.68 -5.47 -10.27
N LYS A 100 4.36 -6.61 -10.41
CA LYS A 100 4.02 -7.84 -9.69
C LYS A 100 4.06 -7.62 -8.17
N LEU A 101 5.14 -7.01 -7.67
CA LEU A 101 5.30 -6.75 -6.23
C LEU A 101 4.26 -5.77 -5.71
N LEU A 102 3.94 -4.69 -6.44
CA LEU A 102 2.89 -3.75 -6.07
C LEU A 102 1.51 -4.41 -6.00
N ALA A 103 1.19 -5.34 -6.92
CA ALA A 103 -0.04 -6.12 -6.84
C ALA A 103 -0.06 -7.02 -5.58
N THR A 104 1.04 -7.72 -5.31
CA THR A 104 1.19 -8.56 -4.11
C THR A 104 1.05 -7.76 -2.82
N ILE A 105 1.74 -6.63 -2.70
CA ILE A 105 1.68 -5.78 -1.50
C ILE A 105 0.27 -5.24 -1.29
N ARG A 106 -0.38 -4.75 -2.35
CA ARG A 106 -1.79 -4.32 -2.28
C ARG A 106 -2.70 -5.46 -1.84
N SER A 107 -2.56 -6.66 -2.39
CA SER A 107 -3.34 -7.81 -1.94
C SER A 107 -3.12 -8.11 -0.44
N GLN A 108 -1.86 -8.14 0.00
CA GLN A 108 -1.49 -8.36 1.40
C GLN A 108 -2.05 -7.28 2.33
N LEU A 109 -1.95 -5.99 1.96
CA LEU A 109 -2.51 -4.88 2.73
C LEU A 109 -4.03 -5.02 2.87
N LYS A 110 -4.75 -5.28 1.77
CA LYS A 110 -6.21 -5.48 1.80
C LYS A 110 -6.58 -6.67 2.71
N SER A 111 -5.86 -7.78 2.61
CA SER A 111 -6.09 -8.98 3.42
C SER A 111 -5.86 -8.72 4.92
N GLN A 112 -4.75 -8.09 5.29
CA GLN A 112 -4.45 -7.78 6.70
C GLN A 112 -5.44 -6.77 7.30
N LEU A 113 -5.84 -5.75 6.53
CA LEU A 113 -6.88 -4.81 6.96
C LEU A 113 -8.23 -5.51 7.14
N THR A 114 -8.57 -6.41 6.22
CA THR A 114 -9.78 -7.23 6.30
C THR A 114 -9.81 -8.06 7.58
N ILE A 115 -8.74 -8.80 7.86
CA ILE A 115 -8.60 -9.58 9.11
C ILE A 115 -8.72 -8.66 10.33
N SER A 116 -8.13 -7.46 10.25
CA SER A 116 -8.19 -6.50 11.35
C SER A 116 -9.60 -6.00 11.64
N ILE A 117 -10.41 -5.75 10.62
CA ILE A 117 -11.82 -5.40 10.75
C ILE A 117 -12.59 -6.57 11.37
N ALA A 118 -12.48 -7.76 10.78
CA ALA A 118 -13.19 -8.96 11.22
C ALA A 118 -12.90 -9.30 12.69
N LYS A 119 -11.63 -9.20 13.11
CA LYS A 119 -11.17 -9.52 14.47
C LYS A 119 -11.13 -8.32 15.42
N LYS A 120 -11.52 -7.13 14.97
CA LYS A 120 -11.45 -5.87 15.73
C LYS A 120 -10.07 -5.61 16.37
N THR A 121 -8.99 -5.94 15.65
CA THR A 121 -7.61 -5.81 16.19
C THR A 121 -7.12 -4.36 16.16
N CYS A 122 -6.15 -4.03 17.01
CA CYS A 122 -5.47 -2.74 16.99
C CYS A 122 -4.64 -2.55 15.70
N ILE A 123 -4.65 -1.34 15.13
CA ILE A 123 -3.93 -1.01 13.89
C ILE A 123 -2.41 -1.17 14.02
N ILE A 124 -1.88 -0.99 15.23
CA ILE A 124 -0.47 -1.20 15.54
C ILE A 124 -0.09 -2.66 15.30
N ASN A 125 -0.95 -3.61 15.67
CA ASN A 125 -0.69 -5.04 15.45
C ASN A 125 -0.69 -5.39 13.96
N VAL A 126 -1.58 -4.78 13.17
CA VAL A 126 -1.60 -4.95 11.71
C VAL A 126 -0.31 -4.45 11.09
N SER A 127 0.14 -3.27 11.51
CA SER A 127 1.36 -2.64 11.01
C SER A 127 2.59 -3.46 11.39
N LYS A 128 2.62 -4.05 12.60
CA LYS A 128 3.66 -4.98 13.05
C LYS A 128 3.70 -6.25 12.21
N VAL A 129 2.56 -6.87 11.89
CA VAL A 129 2.53 -8.09 11.05
C VAL A 129 3.10 -7.82 9.66
N LEU A 130 2.76 -6.67 9.07
CA LEU A 130 3.31 -6.23 7.79
C LEU A 130 4.80 -5.91 7.89
N ALA A 131 5.22 -5.21 8.95
CA ALA A 131 6.62 -4.85 9.16
C ALA A 131 7.51 -6.05 9.54
N CYS A 132 7.00 -7.04 10.27
CA CYS A 132 7.73 -8.28 10.57
C CYS A 132 8.01 -9.10 9.31
N SER A 133 7.19 -8.92 8.27
CA SER A 133 7.43 -9.50 6.95
C SER A 133 8.52 -8.73 6.18
N SER A 134 8.83 -7.50 6.59
CA SER A 134 9.84 -6.62 5.99
C SER A 134 10.98 -6.32 6.97
N SER A 135 12.03 -7.15 6.94
CA SER A 135 13.24 -6.94 7.75
C SER A 135 13.76 -5.50 7.62
N GLY A 136 13.79 -4.76 8.73
CA GLY A 136 14.37 -3.42 8.83
C GLY A 136 13.42 -2.23 8.67
N MET A 137 12.10 -2.43 8.48
CA MET A 137 11.14 -1.31 8.45
C MET A 137 10.74 -0.90 9.88
N GLU A 138 11.16 0.28 10.33
CA GLU A 138 10.65 0.89 11.55
C GLU A 138 9.27 1.52 11.29
N VAL A 139 8.30 1.20 12.13
CA VAL A 139 6.92 1.69 11.98
C VAL A 139 6.69 2.81 12.97
N ASP A 140 6.32 3.97 12.47
CA ASP A 140 6.04 5.17 13.24
C ASP A 140 4.58 5.64 13.09
N ALA A 141 4.29 6.83 13.63
CA ALA A 141 2.98 7.45 13.57
C ALA A 141 2.48 7.71 12.14
N ALA A 142 3.36 8.06 11.19
CA ALA A 142 2.96 8.32 9.81
C ALA A 142 2.46 7.04 9.14
N HIS A 143 3.16 5.92 9.37
CA HIS A 143 2.73 4.61 8.90
C HIS A 143 1.39 4.19 9.53
N TRP A 144 1.20 4.41 10.83
CA TRP A 144 -0.07 4.11 11.50
C TRP A 144 -1.23 4.97 10.99
N ASN A 145 -0.98 6.25 10.72
CA ASN A 145 -1.96 7.16 10.12
C ASN A 145 -2.39 6.66 8.74
N ARG A 146 -1.43 6.24 7.90
CA ARG A 146 -1.73 5.68 6.58
C ARG A 146 -2.53 4.38 6.69
N MET A 147 -2.15 3.49 7.60
CA MET A 147 -2.87 2.24 7.86
C MET A 147 -4.30 2.49 8.39
N ALA A 148 -4.48 3.46 9.26
CA ALA A 148 -5.79 3.87 9.75
C ALA A 148 -6.67 4.45 8.63
N PHE A 149 -6.09 5.26 7.75
CA PHE A 149 -6.75 5.78 6.56
C PHE A 149 -7.22 4.64 5.63
N LEU A 150 -6.34 3.68 5.31
CA LEU A 150 -6.67 2.53 4.48
C LEU A 150 -7.78 1.67 5.11
N ARG A 151 -7.70 1.44 6.43
CA ARG A 151 -8.73 0.71 7.17
C ARG A 151 -10.09 1.42 7.10
N ARG A 152 -10.11 2.74 7.28
CA ARG A 152 -11.32 3.57 7.17
C ARG A 152 -11.90 3.49 5.75
N CYS A 153 -11.06 3.55 4.72
CA CYS A 153 -11.51 3.35 3.34
C CYS A 153 -12.14 1.97 3.16
N LEU A 154 -11.55 0.92 3.72
CA LEU A 154 -12.09 -0.43 3.61
C LEU A 154 -13.44 -0.58 4.33
N HIS A 155 -13.60 0.00 5.52
CA HIS A 155 -14.90 0.03 6.20
C HIS A 155 -15.98 0.70 5.33
N LEU A 156 -15.72 1.89 4.80
CA LEU A 156 -16.66 2.62 3.96
C LEU A 156 -16.98 1.85 2.67
N PHE A 157 -15.96 1.25 2.06
CA PHE A 157 -16.10 0.42 0.87
C PHE A 157 -17.02 -0.78 1.13
N LEU A 158 -16.78 -1.57 2.18
CA LEU A 158 -17.59 -2.75 2.52
C LEU A 158 -19.04 -2.40 2.86
N ILE A 159 -19.27 -1.29 3.58
CA ILE A 159 -20.63 -0.81 3.86
C ILE A 159 -21.34 -0.43 2.55
N GLY A 160 -20.64 0.29 1.67
CA GLY A 160 -21.20 0.81 0.41
C GLY A 160 -21.45 -0.25 -0.65
N THR A 161 -20.59 -1.26 -0.76
CA THR A 161 -20.76 -2.36 -1.71
C THR A 161 -21.73 -3.43 -1.23
N SER A 162 -22.10 -3.42 0.06
CA SER A 162 -22.91 -4.48 0.68
C SER A 162 -22.25 -5.86 0.62
N ASP A 163 -20.93 -5.91 0.43
CA ASP A 163 -20.19 -7.17 0.36
C ASP A 163 -19.89 -7.70 1.77
N HIS A 164 -20.92 -8.28 2.38
CA HIS A 164 -20.87 -8.80 3.75
C HIS A 164 -20.36 -10.25 3.83
N LYS A 165 -19.82 -10.80 2.73
CA LYS A 165 -19.22 -12.15 2.74
C LYS A 165 -18.00 -12.23 3.66
N VAL A 166 -17.31 -11.11 3.81
CA VAL A 166 -16.02 -11.01 4.49
C VAL A 166 -16.18 -10.50 5.93
N ALA A 167 -17.06 -9.53 6.13
CA ALA A 167 -17.42 -9.02 7.45
C ALA A 167 -18.87 -8.53 7.44
N THR A 168 -19.61 -8.86 8.49
CA THR A 168 -20.99 -8.43 8.66
C THR A 168 -21.07 -6.91 8.88
N LEU A 169 -22.24 -6.33 8.58
CA LEU A 169 -22.44 -4.88 8.63
C LEU A 169 -22.18 -4.31 10.04
N ASP A 170 -22.52 -5.04 11.11
CA ASP A 170 -22.26 -4.67 12.50
C ASP A 170 -20.76 -4.65 12.86
N ILE A 171 -19.96 -5.50 12.21
CA ILE A 171 -18.49 -5.50 12.36
C ILE A 171 -17.87 -4.34 11.56
N CYS A 172 -18.44 -4.03 10.40
CA CYS A 172 -17.96 -2.97 9.53
C CYS A 172 -18.31 -1.57 10.06
N PHE A 173 -19.40 -1.44 10.83
CA PHE A 173 -19.84 -0.15 11.33
C PHE A 173 -19.13 0.23 12.63
N THR A 174 -18.69 1.49 12.71
CA THR A 174 -18.31 2.15 13.96
C THR A 174 -18.85 3.58 13.93
N PRO A 175 -19.36 4.13 15.06
CA PRO A 175 -19.92 5.48 15.09
C PRO A 175 -18.96 6.56 14.56
N ARG A 176 -17.64 6.36 14.69
CA ARG A 176 -16.62 7.29 14.17
C ARG A 176 -16.64 7.44 12.64
N LEU A 177 -17.27 6.53 11.91
CA LEU A 177 -17.42 6.63 10.46
C LEU A 177 -18.56 7.55 10.05
N ILE A 178 -19.51 7.83 10.95
CA ILE A 178 -20.76 8.52 10.61
C ILE A 178 -20.57 9.80 9.80
N PRO A 179 -19.63 10.71 10.16
CA PRO A 179 -19.41 11.95 9.39
C PRO A 179 -19.00 11.76 7.93
N ASN A 180 -18.62 10.54 7.54
CA ASN A 180 -18.10 10.20 6.21
C ASN A 180 -19.02 9.30 5.42
N LEU A 181 -20.11 8.85 6.04
CA LEU A 181 -21.11 8.05 5.37
C LEU A 181 -21.95 8.97 4.49
N LYS A 182 -22.28 8.50 3.29
CA LYS A 182 -23.25 9.16 2.43
C LYS A 182 -24.68 8.87 2.93
N SER A 183 -25.63 9.72 2.55
CA SER A 183 -27.03 9.62 3.01
C SER A 183 -27.71 8.28 2.66
N ASP A 184 -27.33 7.66 1.53
CA ASP A 184 -27.78 6.32 1.16
C ASP A 184 -27.23 5.24 2.10
N MET A 185 -25.95 5.35 2.49
CA MET A 185 -25.33 4.46 3.47
C MET A 185 -25.93 4.62 4.86
N HIS A 186 -26.32 5.85 5.26
CA HIS A 186 -27.05 6.11 6.51
C HIS A 186 -28.36 5.33 6.56
N LYS A 187 -29.22 5.52 5.55
CA LYS A 187 -30.52 4.84 5.49
C LYS A 187 -30.38 3.32 5.54
N LYS A 188 -29.38 2.78 4.84
CA LYS A 188 -29.09 1.35 4.84
C LYS A 188 -28.72 0.86 6.25
N LEU A 189 -27.81 1.55 6.93
CA LEU A 189 -27.38 1.20 8.28
C LEU A 189 -28.53 1.28 9.30
N GLU A 190 -29.38 2.30 9.23
CA GLU A 190 -30.56 2.43 10.10
C GLU A 190 -31.55 1.27 9.87
N GLN A 191 -31.76 0.89 8.61
CA GLN A 191 -32.65 -0.20 8.25
C GLN A 191 -32.14 -1.58 8.70
N GLU A 192 -30.85 -1.86 8.44
CA GLU A 192 -30.29 -3.20 8.66
C GLU A 192 -29.79 -3.43 10.10
N LEU A 193 -29.29 -2.40 10.78
CA LEU A 193 -28.79 -2.51 12.16
C LEU A 193 -29.82 -2.06 13.20
N HIS A 194 -30.96 -1.50 12.78
CA HIS A 194 -31.98 -0.92 13.66
C HIS A 194 -31.41 0.13 14.64
N ILE A 195 -30.44 0.93 14.17
CA ILE A 195 -29.81 2.02 14.92
C ILE A 195 -30.40 3.37 14.50
N ASN A 196 -30.38 4.35 15.40
CA ASN A 196 -30.67 5.75 15.07
C ASN A 196 -29.34 6.50 14.90
N ILE A 197 -28.98 6.81 13.66
CA ILE A 197 -27.70 7.50 13.37
C ILE A 197 -27.73 8.93 13.89
N SER A 198 -28.87 9.61 13.85
CA SER A 198 -29.01 10.99 14.33
C SER A 198 -28.72 11.09 15.84
N ASP A 199 -29.18 10.12 16.63
CA ASP A 199 -28.89 10.06 18.06
C ASP A 199 -27.39 9.83 18.32
N MET A 200 -26.76 8.96 17.53
CA MET A 200 -25.32 8.69 17.62
C MET A 200 -24.47 9.91 17.23
N GLU A 201 -24.82 10.61 16.16
CA GLU A 201 -24.17 11.87 15.77
C GLU A 201 -24.22 12.87 16.91
N TRP A 202 -25.42 13.06 17.49
CA TRP A 202 -25.60 13.98 18.61
C TRP A 202 -24.66 13.65 19.78
N THR A 203 -24.53 12.37 20.16
CA THR A 203 -23.60 11.96 21.22
C THR A 203 -22.14 12.23 20.88
N LEU A 204 -21.71 11.97 19.64
CA LEU A 204 -20.33 12.17 19.20
C LEU A 204 -19.91 13.65 19.20
N PHE A 205 -20.82 14.57 18.90
CA PHE A 205 -20.53 16.00 18.88
C PHE A 205 -20.66 16.65 20.26
N LYS A 206 -21.50 16.12 21.14
CA LYS A 206 -21.71 16.66 22.49
C LYS A 206 -20.50 16.46 23.40
N ASP A 207 -19.80 15.33 23.27
CA ASP A 207 -18.61 15.05 24.08
C ASP A 207 -17.42 15.96 23.74
N ASN A 208 -17.36 16.53 22.52
CA ASN A 208 -16.32 17.48 22.11
C ASN A 208 -16.60 18.93 22.56
N ALA A 209 -17.81 19.25 23.03
CA ALA A 209 -18.22 20.61 23.39
C ALA A 209 -18.10 20.92 24.90
N ASN A 210 -17.75 19.92 25.73
CA ASN A 210 -17.72 20.05 27.19
C ASN A 210 -16.31 20.22 27.77
N GLU A 211 -15.26 20.39 26.95
CA GLU A 211 -13.88 20.57 27.44
C GLU A 211 -13.46 22.05 27.64
N ASP A 212 -14.33 23.03 27.38
CA ASP A 212 -13.92 24.45 27.37
C ASP A 212 -14.65 25.38 28.36
N ASP A 213 -15.34 24.85 29.38
CA ASP A 213 -15.95 25.70 30.41
C ASP A 213 -15.82 25.09 31.82
N THR A 214 -14.62 25.15 32.39
CA THR A 214 -14.41 25.55 33.80
C THR A 214 -12.92 25.76 34.10
N SER A 215 -12.51 27.03 34.03
CA SER A 215 -11.37 27.53 34.79
C SER A 215 -11.80 27.75 36.23
N GLU A 216 -11.20 27.01 37.18
CA GLU A 216 -10.84 27.55 38.49
C GLU A 216 -9.70 26.70 39.06
N GLY A 217 -8.58 27.37 39.37
CA GLY A 217 -7.30 26.75 39.67
C GLY A 217 -7.27 25.99 41.00
N ASN A 218 -6.48 24.93 41.02
CA ASN A 218 -5.78 24.51 42.22
C ASN A 218 -4.46 23.84 41.82
N ASP A 219 -3.36 24.55 42.07
CA ASP A 219 -2.01 24.01 41.99
C ASP A 219 -1.82 22.99 43.11
N ASN A 220 -1.87 21.71 42.78
CA ASN A 220 -1.24 20.65 43.55
C ASN A 220 -0.85 19.51 42.62
N TRP A 221 0.42 19.50 42.23
CA TRP A 221 1.08 18.35 41.63
C TRP A 221 1.24 17.26 42.69
N GLU A 222 0.41 16.22 42.63
CA GLU A 222 0.74 14.91 43.17
C GLU A 222 0.93 13.92 42.01
N PRO A 223 2.06 13.19 41.96
CA PRO A 223 2.37 12.29 40.85
C PRO A 223 1.49 11.03 40.96
N LEU A 224 0.63 10.80 39.98
CA LEU A 224 -0.08 9.53 39.86
C LEU A 224 0.86 8.47 39.28
N THR A 225 1.32 7.65 40.21
CA THR A 225 1.91 6.32 40.14
C THR A 225 1.64 5.57 38.84
N GLU A 226 2.71 5.20 38.14
CA GLU A 226 2.72 4.19 37.09
C GLU A 226 2.09 2.89 37.60
N PRO A 227 1.22 2.21 36.83
CA PRO A 227 0.91 0.82 37.12
C PRO A 227 2.16 0.00 36.80
N SER A 228 2.89 -0.39 37.85
CA SER A 228 3.93 -1.40 37.81
C SER A 228 3.35 -2.70 37.23
N ILE A 229 3.64 -2.98 35.97
CA ILE A 229 3.41 -4.30 35.38
C ILE A 229 4.56 -5.19 35.85
N ASP A 230 4.21 -6.10 36.73
CA ASP A 230 5.07 -7.13 37.27
C ASP A 230 5.61 -8.02 36.13
N LEU A 231 6.90 -7.85 35.84
CA LEU A 231 7.69 -8.66 34.92
C LEU A 231 8.22 -9.88 35.66
N ASP A 232 7.35 -10.82 36.05
CA ASP A 232 7.80 -12.18 36.37
C ASP A 232 6.67 -13.21 36.34
N LEU A 233 6.33 -13.67 35.14
CA LEU A 233 5.85 -15.03 34.90
C LEU A 233 6.54 -15.57 33.64
N ARG A 234 7.76 -16.06 33.83
CA ARG A 234 8.29 -17.16 33.02
C ARG A 234 7.38 -18.37 33.22
N ASP A 235 6.65 -18.75 32.18
CA ASP A 235 6.30 -20.16 31.98
C ASP A 235 6.86 -20.62 30.62
N PRO A 236 7.88 -21.50 30.60
CA PRO A 236 8.50 -22.01 29.39
C PRO A 236 7.69 -23.21 28.86
N SER A 237 6.90 -22.98 27.81
CA SER A 237 6.45 -24.06 26.93
C SER A 237 6.45 -23.63 25.47
N LEU A 238 7.65 -23.33 24.97
CA LEU A 238 7.97 -23.41 23.56
C LEU A 238 8.48 -24.83 23.28
N GLY A 239 7.56 -25.74 22.98
CA GLY A 239 7.86 -26.93 22.20
C GLY A 239 7.97 -26.52 20.74
N LEU A 240 9.16 -26.12 20.32
CA LEU A 240 9.59 -26.22 18.92
C LEU A 240 9.62 -27.71 18.59
N ASP A 241 8.68 -28.17 17.77
CA ASP A 241 8.90 -29.39 16.99
C ASP A 241 8.84 -29.03 15.51
N ASP A 242 10.05 -28.95 14.97
CA ASP A 242 10.36 -28.81 13.57
C ASP A 242 10.26 -30.22 12.98
N SER A 243 9.16 -30.53 12.30
CA SER A 243 9.12 -31.68 11.41
C SER A 243 8.27 -31.39 10.17
N VAL A 244 9.00 -31.36 9.06
CA VAL A 244 8.53 -31.36 7.68
C VAL A 244 7.60 -32.55 7.44
N ALA A 245 6.40 -32.29 6.96
CA ALA A 245 5.65 -33.23 6.15
C ALA A 245 4.89 -32.47 5.06
N VAL A 246 5.33 -32.72 3.83
CA VAL A 246 4.68 -32.40 2.57
C VAL A 246 3.52 -33.37 2.38
N ASP A 247 2.33 -32.85 2.09
CA ASP A 247 1.27 -33.47 1.25
C ASP A 247 0.19 -32.37 1.07
N ALA A 248 0.05 -31.74 -0.10
CA ALA A 248 -0.62 -32.24 -1.30
C ALA A 248 -2.07 -32.72 -1.03
N ASP A 249 -3.04 -31.81 -1.06
CA ASP A 249 -3.98 -31.70 -2.20
C ASP A 249 -5.10 -30.67 -1.99
N THR A 250 -5.20 -29.78 -2.98
CA THR A 250 -6.38 -29.14 -3.60
C THR A 250 -7.44 -28.43 -2.74
N ASP A 251 -7.48 -27.09 -2.85
CA ASP A 251 -8.49 -26.40 -3.69
C ASP A 251 -8.04 -24.95 -3.96
N ASP A 252 -7.00 -24.78 -4.80
CA ASP A 252 -6.60 -23.49 -5.33
C ASP A 252 -7.46 -23.18 -6.57
N THR A 253 -8.43 -22.29 -6.42
CA THR A 253 -8.89 -21.49 -7.56
C THR A 253 -8.07 -20.19 -7.56
N PRO A 254 -7.04 -20.05 -8.42
CA PRO A 254 -6.38 -18.77 -8.58
C PRO A 254 -7.35 -17.81 -9.26
N ASP A 255 -7.63 -16.69 -8.59
CA ASP A 255 -8.35 -15.57 -9.18
C ASP A 255 -7.48 -15.03 -10.34
N LEU A 256 -7.83 -15.45 -11.56
CA LEU A 256 -7.14 -15.11 -12.79
C LEU A 256 -7.38 -13.62 -13.11
N GLU A 257 -6.48 -12.76 -12.65
CA GLU A 257 -6.21 -11.50 -13.35
C GLU A 257 -5.41 -11.83 -14.62
N ASN A 258 -6.12 -12.09 -15.71
CA ASN A 258 -5.54 -12.45 -17.01
C ASN A 258 -4.85 -11.23 -17.66
N PRO A 259 -3.56 -11.29 -18.04
CA PRO A 259 -2.91 -10.24 -18.82
C PRO A 259 -3.09 -10.58 -20.31
N GLY A 260 -4.23 -10.15 -20.88
CA GLY A 260 -4.48 -10.25 -22.31
C GLY A 260 -3.64 -9.23 -23.08
N SER A 261 -2.58 -9.71 -23.72
CA SER A 261 -1.94 -9.08 -24.87
C SER A 261 -2.94 -9.04 -26.03
N ASP A 262 -3.40 -7.85 -26.40
CA ASP A 262 -3.67 -7.51 -27.80
C ASP A 262 -3.46 -6.00 -27.98
N ALA A 263 -2.55 -5.68 -28.89
CA ALA A 263 -2.36 -4.34 -29.41
C ALA A 263 -3.48 -4.03 -30.38
N ASP A 264 -4.42 -3.17 -30.01
CA ASP A 264 -4.93 -2.09 -30.85
C ASP A 264 -6.00 -1.27 -30.10
N GLU A 265 -5.99 0.03 -30.39
CA GLU A 265 -6.92 1.07 -29.96
C GLU A 265 -6.89 1.47 -28.47
N LEU A 266 -6.01 2.44 -28.18
CA LEU A 266 -6.13 3.39 -27.07
C LEU A 266 -7.49 4.09 -27.14
N ASP A 267 -8.51 3.50 -26.54
CA ASP A 267 -9.74 4.22 -26.22
C ASP A 267 -9.46 5.05 -24.96
N GLU A 268 -9.02 6.28 -25.18
CA GLU A 268 -8.66 7.31 -24.19
C GLU A 268 -9.85 7.77 -23.30
N MET A 269 -10.96 7.04 -23.30
CA MET A 269 -12.22 7.41 -22.64
C MET A 269 -12.60 6.57 -21.41
N ASP A 270 -11.85 5.51 -21.03
CA ASP A 270 -12.22 4.68 -19.87
C ASP A 270 -11.34 4.89 -18.62
N LEU A 271 -10.92 6.14 -18.38
CA LEU A 271 -10.55 6.58 -17.02
C LEU A 271 -11.85 6.79 -16.22
N GLY A 272 -12.48 5.68 -15.83
CA GLY A 272 -13.79 5.54 -15.18
C GLY A 272 -13.92 6.16 -13.77
N PHE A 273 -13.34 7.34 -13.55
CA PHE A 273 -13.48 8.16 -12.34
C PHE A 273 -13.64 9.65 -12.63
N ARG A 274 -13.80 10.06 -13.89
CA ARG A 274 -14.27 11.41 -14.17
C ARG A 274 -15.76 11.47 -13.83
N LEU A 275 -16.11 12.30 -12.84
CA LEU A 275 -17.47 12.79 -12.59
C LEU A 275 -17.98 13.60 -13.79
N VAL A 276 -18.08 12.97 -14.96
CA VAL A 276 -18.86 13.51 -16.06
C VAL A 276 -20.27 13.00 -15.82
N SER A 277 -21.12 13.92 -15.37
CA SER A 277 -22.57 13.71 -15.19
C SER A 277 -22.99 12.80 -14.03
N GLY A 278 -22.89 13.30 -12.79
CA GLY A 278 -23.90 13.07 -11.72
C GLY A 278 -24.30 11.64 -11.35
N LYS A 279 -23.63 10.61 -11.87
CA LYS A 279 -23.88 9.20 -11.57
C LYS A 279 -22.83 8.72 -10.58
N ALA A 280 -23.30 8.17 -9.46
CA ALA A 280 -22.44 7.57 -8.45
C ALA A 280 -21.57 6.48 -9.12
N ALA A 281 -20.25 6.57 -8.95
CA ALA A 281 -19.34 5.52 -9.36
C ALA A 281 -19.79 4.20 -8.72
N HIS A 282 -20.24 3.26 -9.54
CA HIS A 282 -20.65 1.94 -9.08
C HIS A 282 -19.37 1.18 -8.72
N CYS A 283 -18.99 1.21 -7.45
CA CYS A 283 -17.89 0.41 -6.95
C CYS A 283 -18.35 -1.06 -6.96
N ASN A 284 -17.79 -1.87 -7.85
CA ASN A 284 -17.90 -3.32 -7.72
C ASN A 284 -16.92 -3.81 -6.64
N GLY A 285 -17.13 -5.00 -6.07
CA GLY A 285 -16.33 -5.51 -4.94
C GLY A 285 -14.81 -5.60 -5.19
N ASN A 286 -14.40 -5.55 -6.46
CA ASN A 286 -13.00 -5.70 -6.87
C ASN A 286 -12.25 -4.36 -6.97
N LYS A 287 -12.95 -3.21 -6.97
CA LYS A 287 -12.36 -1.87 -7.16
C LYS A 287 -11.96 -1.16 -5.86
N PHE A 288 -11.52 -1.91 -4.84
CA PHE A 288 -11.12 -1.32 -3.55
C PHE A 288 -10.00 -0.28 -3.70
N TRP A 289 -8.94 -0.58 -4.44
CA TRP A 289 -7.81 0.34 -4.60
C TRP A 289 -8.17 1.60 -5.38
N ASN A 290 -9.08 1.50 -6.36
CA ASN A 290 -9.61 2.68 -7.03
C ASN A 290 -10.45 3.55 -6.10
N TYR A 291 -11.19 2.93 -5.17
CA TYR A 291 -11.91 3.66 -4.14
C TYR A 291 -10.96 4.39 -3.18
N VAL A 292 -9.82 3.77 -2.83
CA VAL A 292 -8.77 4.44 -2.05
C VAL A 292 -8.22 5.67 -2.78
N ASP A 293 -7.91 5.55 -4.08
CA ASP A 293 -7.45 6.69 -4.91
C ASP A 293 -8.49 7.82 -4.95
N TYR A 294 -9.77 7.48 -5.08
CA TYR A 294 -10.86 8.45 -5.00
C TYR A 294 -10.89 9.18 -3.65
N MET A 295 -10.76 8.45 -2.53
CA MET A 295 -10.76 9.04 -1.19
C MET A 295 -9.53 9.91 -0.94
N LEU A 296 -8.35 9.53 -1.45
CA LEU A 296 -7.14 10.35 -1.39
C LEU A 296 -7.31 11.66 -2.16
N ASN A 297 -7.87 11.59 -3.37
CA ASN A 297 -8.11 12.78 -4.18
C ASN A 297 -9.10 13.74 -3.49
N LEU A 298 -10.16 13.23 -2.88
CA LEU A 298 -11.08 14.05 -2.07
C LEU A 298 -10.37 14.73 -0.89
N LEU A 299 -9.51 14.00 -0.18
CA LEU A 299 -8.73 14.54 0.93
C LEU A 299 -7.82 15.67 0.46
N HIS A 300 -7.07 15.45 -0.63
CA HIS A 300 -6.21 16.47 -1.21
C HIS A 300 -6.99 17.69 -1.72
N GLU A 301 -8.16 17.50 -2.32
CA GLU A 301 -9.01 18.62 -2.74
C GLU A 301 -9.55 19.42 -1.56
N SER A 302 -9.90 18.78 -0.45
CA SER A 302 -10.32 19.47 0.78
C SER A 302 -9.17 20.31 1.33
N VAL A 303 -8.01 19.69 1.54
CA VAL A 303 -6.83 20.39 2.07
C VAL A 303 -6.41 21.54 1.14
N ARG A 304 -6.54 21.38 -0.18
CA ARG A 304 -6.26 22.46 -1.14
C ARG A 304 -7.20 23.65 -1.01
N LYS A 305 -8.48 23.42 -0.69
CA LYS A 305 -9.46 24.49 -0.48
C LYS A 305 -9.19 25.26 0.82
N ASP A 306 -8.68 24.57 1.83
CA ASP A 306 -8.41 25.13 3.15
C ASP A 306 -7.00 25.75 3.28
N ALA A 307 -6.08 25.41 2.37
CA ALA A 307 -4.72 25.93 2.38
C ALA A 307 -4.65 27.37 1.88
N ALA A 308 -4.09 28.25 2.70
CA ALA A 308 -3.83 29.65 2.34
C ALA A 308 -2.64 29.81 1.36
N SER A 309 -1.74 28.81 1.32
CA SER A 309 -0.56 28.81 0.45
C SER A 309 -0.16 27.38 0.03
N LYS A 310 0.70 27.28 -1.00
CA LYS A 310 1.26 26.00 -1.46
C LYS A 310 2.13 25.33 -0.38
N GLU A 311 2.86 26.12 0.41
CA GLU A 311 3.71 25.61 1.49
C GLU A 311 2.86 25.07 2.65
N ASP A 312 1.74 25.72 2.97
CA ASP A 312 0.77 25.23 3.96
C ASP A 312 0.07 23.93 3.51
N PHE A 313 -0.16 23.80 2.20
CA PHE A 313 -0.71 22.58 1.59
C PHE A 313 0.26 21.40 1.71
N GLU A 314 1.52 21.58 1.32
CA GLU A 314 2.56 20.54 1.41
C GLU A 314 2.80 20.12 2.86
N LYS A 315 2.84 21.09 3.80
CA LYS A 315 3.00 20.82 5.23
C LYS A 315 1.83 20.07 5.86
N THR A 316 0.61 20.30 5.36
CA THR A 316 -0.60 19.62 5.86
C THR A 316 -0.71 18.20 5.31
N ILE A 317 -0.30 17.96 4.06
CA ILE A 317 -0.34 16.61 3.46
C ILE A 317 0.74 15.69 4.03
N SER A 318 1.90 16.23 4.42
CA SER A 318 2.97 15.44 5.02
C SER A 318 2.79 15.11 6.52
N ARG A 319 1.65 15.47 7.13
CA ARG A 319 1.29 15.17 8.53
C ARG A 319 0.30 14.00 8.61
#